data_AF-A0A2P9FC49-F1
#
_entry.id   AF-A0A2P9FC49-F1
#
_cell.length_a   1.000
_cell.length_b   1.000
_cell.length_c   1.000
_cell.angle_alpha   90.00
_cell.angle_beta   90.00
_cell.angle_gamma   90.00
#
_symmetry.space_group_name_H-M   'P 1'
#
loop_
_entity.id
_entity.type
_entity.pdbx_description
1 polymer ?
#
loop_
_entity_poly.entity_id
_entity_poly.type
_entity_poly.pdbx_seq_one_letter_code
_entity_poly.pdbx_strand_id
1 'polypeptide(L)' 'MRPFIQSALERSAELTRDNRLVDAVALAEAAIKRATPNEHREIEQWLTDHAHDFTGEDDL' A
#
# COMPACT_ATOMS: atom_id res chain seq x y z
N MET A 1 12.63 -2.15 -1.48
CA MET A 1 11.41 -2.87 -1.91
C MET A 1 11.38 -2.93 -3.43
N ARG A 2 10.91 -4.03 -4.05
CA ARG A 2 10.78 -4.10 -5.52
C ARG A 2 9.76 -3.06 -6.05
N PRO A 3 10.02 -2.43 -7.21
CA PRO A 3 9.14 -1.40 -7.78
C PRO A 3 7.69 -1.85 -7.95
N PHE A 4 7.47 -3.12 -8.34
CA PHE A 4 6.11 -3.68 -8.47
C PHE A 4 5.31 -3.67 -7.16
N ILE A 5 5.96 -3.92 -6.02
CA ILE A 5 5.28 -3.93 -4.71
C ILE A 5 4.94 -2.49 -4.33
N GLN A 6 5.86 -1.55 -4.52
CA GLN A 6 5.63 -0.13 -4.26
C GLN A 6 4.42 0.40 -5.06
N SER A 7 4.41 0.19 -6.39
CA SER A 7 3.30 0.66 -7.23
C SER A 7 1.96 -0.01 -6.90
N ALA A 8 1.98 -1.26 -6.41
CA ALA A 8 0.76 -1.92 -5.95
C ALA A 8 0.22 -1.29 -4.66
N LEU A 9 1.10 -0.89 -3.73
CA LEU A 9 0.70 -0.21 -2.49
C LEU A 9 0.21 1.22 -2.75
N GLU A 10 0.91 1.99 -3.60
CA GLU A 10 0.48 3.32 -4.03
C GLU A 10 -0.92 3.26 -4.67
N ARG A 11 -1.12 2.31 -5.59
CA ARG A 11 -2.43 2.12 -6.23
C ARG A 11 -3.50 1.64 -5.25
N SER A 12 -3.13 0.84 -4.25
CA SER A 12 -4.05 0.46 -3.18
C SER A 12 -4.49 1.67 -2.35
N ALA A 13 -3.59 2.62 -2.07
CA ALA A 13 -3.92 3.85 -1.35
C ALA A 13 -4.89 4.73 -2.17
N GLU A 14 -4.63 4.89 -3.48
CA GLU A 14 -5.56 5.57 -4.40
C GLU A 14 -6.94 4.90 -4.43
N LEU A 15 -6.99 3.58 -4.56
CA LEU A 15 -8.26 2.85 -4.56
C LEU A 15 -9.01 2.98 -3.23
N THR A 16 -8.29 3.11 -2.12
CA THR A 16 -8.89 3.35 -0.80
C THR A 16 -9.56 4.73 -0.76
N ARG A 17 -8.89 5.76 -1.27
CA ARG A 17 -9.44 7.12 -1.41
C ARG A 17 -10.64 7.19 -2.35
N ASP A 18 -10.65 6.39 -3.41
CA ASP A 18 -11.77 6.26 -4.36
C ASP A 18 -12.95 5.43 -3.80
N ASN A 19 -12.93 5.08 -2.50
CA ASN A 19 -13.94 4.24 -1.84
C ASN A 19 -14.07 2.84 -2.47
N ARG A 20 -12.99 2.33 -3.07
CA ARG A 20 -12.87 0.99 -3.68
C ARG A 20 -12.08 0.03 -2.79
N LEU A 21 -12.45 -0.06 -1.52
CA LEU A 21 -11.70 -0.78 -0.49
C LEU A 21 -11.43 -2.26 -0.84
N VAL A 22 -12.40 -2.96 -1.45
CA VAL A 22 -12.23 -4.37 -1.83
C VAL A 22 -11.10 -4.55 -2.86
N ASP A 23 -11.05 -3.67 -3.86
CA ASP A 23 -10.02 -3.70 -4.90
C ASP A 23 -8.65 -3.31 -4.32
N ALA A 24 -8.63 -2.32 -3.42
CA ALA A 24 -7.44 -1.88 -2.70
C ALA A 24 -6.81 -3.05 -1.91
N VAL A 25 -7.61 -3.68 -1.05
CA VAL A 25 -7.16 -4.80 -0.20
C VAL A 25 -6.69 -5.97 -1.05
N ALA A 26 -7.42 -6.32 -2.12
CA ALA A 26 -7.02 -7.42 -3.01
C ALA A 26 -5.66 -7.16 -3.66
N LEU A 27 -5.39 -5.91 -4.09
CA LEU A 27 -4.13 -5.53 -4.70
C LEU A 27 -2.97 -5.55 -3.69
N ALA A 28 -3.17 -4.95 -2.51
CA ALA A 28 -2.17 -4.95 -1.44
C ALA A 28 -1.84 -6.37 -0.95
N GLU A 29 -2.87 -7.21 -0.77
CA GLU A 29 -2.68 -8.60 -0.33
C GLU A 29 -1.86 -9.41 -1.34
N ALA A 30 -2.15 -9.25 -2.64
CA ALA A 30 -1.39 -9.92 -3.70
C ALA A 30 0.09 -9.48 -3.72
N ALA A 31 0.37 -8.21 -3.44
CA ALA A 31 1.73 -7.68 -3.34
C ALA A 31 2.46 -8.25 -2.11
N ILE A 32 1.80 -8.23 -0.94
CA ILE A 32 2.35 -8.74 0.34
C ILE A 32 2.65 -10.25 0.25
N LYS A 33 1.78 -11.05 -0.37
CA LYS A 33 1.98 -12.50 -0.55
C LYS A 33 3.17 -12.84 -1.45
N ARG A 34 3.58 -11.91 -2.33
CA ARG A 34 4.72 -12.09 -3.26
C ARG A 34 6.04 -11.54 -2.71
N ALA A 35 5.98 -10.83 -1.58
CA ALA A 35 7.14 -10.22 -0.95
C ALA A 35 8.01 -11.28 -0.26
N THR A 36 9.31 -11.06 -0.32
CA THR A 36 10.28 -11.81 0.50
C THR A 36 10.27 -11.30 1.95
N PRO A 37 10.84 -12.04 2.92
CA PRO A 37 10.89 -11.60 4.32
C PRO A 37 11.55 -10.23 4.53
N ASN A 38 12.60 -9.90 3.75
CA ASN A 38 13.21 -8.58 3.80
C ASN A 38 12.27 -7.49 3.30
N GLU A 39 11.51 -7.78 2.23
CA GLU A 39 10.55 -6.84 1.67
C GLU A 39 9.34 -6.64 2.57
N HIS A 40 8.95 -7.62 3.40
CA HIS A 40 7.90 -7.42 4.40
C HIS A 40 8.22 -6.27 5.34
N ARG A 41 9.47 -6.21 5.83
CA ARG A 41 9.92 -5.10 6.69
C ARG A 41 9.86 -3.75 5.96
N GLU A 42 10.23 -3.74 4.68
CA GLU A 42 10.15 -2.52 3.86
C GLU A 42 8.70 -2.10 3.58
N ILE A 43 7.78 -3.06 3.41
CA ILE A 43 6.34 -2.80 3.26
C ILE A 43 5.76 -2.21 4.55
N GLU A 44 6.09 -2.77 5.72
CA GLU A 44 5.64 -2.24 7.01
C GLU A 44 6.08 -0.79 7.22
N GLN A 45 7.34 -0.49 6.89
CA GLN A 45 7.87 0.86 6.96
C GLN A 45 7.15 1.79 5.97
N TRP A 46 7.00 1.37 4.71
CA TRP A 46 6.29 2.16 3.71
C TRP A 46 4.86 2.47 4.13
N LEU A 47 4.11 1.49 4.64
CA LEU A 47 2.73 1.66 5.10
C LEU A 47 2.64 2.63 6.29
N THR A 48 3.64 2.62 7.17
CA THR A 48 3.71 3.57 8.29
C THR A 48 3.93 4.99 7.79
N ASP A 49 4.89 5.17 6.88
CA ASP A 49 5.25 6.47 6.31
C ASP A 49 4.13 7.06 5.43
N HIS A 50 3.31 6.20 4.81
CA HIS A 50 2.26 6.59 3.86
C HIS A 50 0.85 6.35 4.39
N ALA A 51 0.66 6.24 5.71
CA ALA A 51 -0.67 6.00 6.28
C ALA A 51 -1.70 7.08 5.87
N HIS A 52 -1.24 8.34 5.79
CA HIS A 52 -2.04 9.49 5.34
C HIS A 52 -2.54 9.37 3.88
N ASP A 53 -1.80 8.69 3.00
CA ASP A 53 -2.20 8.47 1.60
C ASP A 53 -3.49 7.64 1.48
N PHE A 54 -3.88 6.92 2.52
CA PHE A 54 -5.12 6.13 2.55
C PHE A 54 -6.33 6.94 3.01
N THR A 55 -6.12 7.97 3.82
CA THR A 55 -7.21 8.80 4.37
C THR A 55 -7.43 10.08 3.56
N GLY A 56 -6.45 10.48 2.73
CA GLY A 56 -6.52 11.74 1.97
C GLY A 56 -6.44 12.97 2.88
N GLU A 57 -6.03 12.77 4.12
CA GLU A 57 -5.69 13.84 5.06
C GLU A 57 -4.26 14.27 4.72
N ASP A 58 -4.12 15.17 3.75
CA ASP A 58 -2.92 16.00 3.67
C ASP A 58 -2.83 16.77 5.00
N ASP A 59 -1.69 16.67 5.70
CA ASP A 59 -1.39 17.36 6.97
C ASP A 59 -1.89 18.82 6.91
N LEU A 60 -3.04 19.09 7.56
CA LEU A 60 -3.69 20.40 7.68
C LEU A 60 -3.09 21.23 8.82
#